data_AF-A0A7K2P3G2-F1
#
_entry.id   AF-A0A7K2P3G2-F1
#
_cell.length_a   1.000
_cell.length_b   1.000
_cell.length_c   1.000
_cell.angle_alpha   90.00
_cell.angle_beta   90.00
_cell.angle_gamma   90.00
#
_symmetry.space_group_name_H-M   'P 1'
#
loop_
_entity.id
_entity.type
_entity.pdbx_description
1 polymer ?
#
loop_
_entity_poly.entity_id
_entity_poly.type
_entity_poly.pdbx_seq_one_letter_code
_entity_poly.pdbx_strand_id
1 'polypeptide(L)' 'MSSLFPALSPAPTGAPADRPALRFGERSLTYAELAAAAGATAGRIGGADR' A
#
# COMPACT_ATOMS: atom_id res chain seq x y z
N MET A 1 -18.08 -3.95 -3.05
CA MET A 1 -17.00 -3.72 -4.05
C MET A 1 -15.81 -4.56 -3.63
N SER A 2 -15.39 -5.52 -4.43
CA SER A 2 -14.19 -6.32 -4.17
C SER A 2 -12.94 -5.45 -4.36
N SER A 3 -11.98 -5.55 -3.44
CA SER A 3 -10.70 -4.86 -3.55
C SER A 3 -9.89 -5.42 -4.72
N LEU A 4 -9.35 -4.55 -5.58
CA LEU A 4 -8.44 -4.95 -6.66
C LEU A 4 -7.13 -5.54 -6.10
N PHE A 5 -6.73 -5.12 -4.90
CA PHE A 5 -5.52 -5.57 -4.23
C PHE A 5 -5.86 -6.00 -2.80
N PRO A 6 -6.36 -7.23 -2.60
CA PRO A 6 -6.79 -7.71 -1.28
C PRO A 6 -5.64 -7.80 -0.26
N ALA A 7 -4.38 -7.85 -0.73
CA ALA A 7 -3.19 -7.83 0.13
C ALA A 7 -2.76 -6.43 0.58
N LEU A 8 -3.32 -5.37 -0.02
CA LEU A 8 -3.04 -3.96 0.32
C LEU A 8 -4.25 -3.26 0.95
N SER A 9 -5.47 -3.72 0.63
CA SER A 9 -6.72 -3.18 1.14
C SER A 9 -7.68 -4.31 1.53
N PRO A 10 -8.05 -4.43 2.83
CA PRO A 10 -7.66 -3.55 3.94
C PRO A 10 -6.17 -3.65 4.30
N ALA A 11 -5.66 -2.72 5.11
CA ALA A 11 -4.25 -2.67 5.48
C ALA A 11 -3.78 -4.03 6.05
N PRO A 12 -2.69 -4.61 5.53
CA PRO A 12 -2.24 -5.94 5.92
C PRO A 12 -1.67 -5.92 7.35
N THR A 13 -1.88 -7.02 8.09
CA THR A 13 -1.41 -7.20 9.47
C THR A 13 -0.65 -8.52 9.64
N GLY A 14 0.31 -8.58 10.55
CA GLY A 14 1.09 -9.79 10.84
C GLY A 14 2.04 -10.17 9.71
N ALA A 15 2.43 -11.45 9.60
CA ALA A 15 3.43 -11.91 8.63
C ALA A 15 3.20 -11.49 7.15
N PRO A 16 1.94 -11.39 6.63
CA PRO A 16 1.69 -10.87 5.29
C PRO A 16 2.08 -9.40 5.10
N ALA A 17 2.08 -8.61 6.18
CA ALA A 17 2.40 -7.19 6.18
C ALA A 17 3.89 -6.93 5.92
N ASP A 18 4.76 -7.79 6.48
CA ASP A 18 6.23 -7.67 6.40
C ASP A 18 6.80 -8.23 5.09
N ARG A 19 5.95 -8.83 4.24
CA ARG A 19 6.38 -9.41 2.96
C ARG A 19 6.82 -8.28 2.01
N PRO A 20 7.96 -8.43 1.29
CA PRO A 20 8.38 -7.44 0.30
C PRO A 20 7.35 -7.33 -0.84
N ALA A 21 6.91 -6.11 -1.13
CA ALA A 21 5.96 -5.78 -2.20
C ALA A 21 6.65 -5.12 -3.41
N LEU A 22 7.55 -4.17 -3.16
CA LEU A 22 8.30 -3.46 -4.20
C LEU A 22 9.79 -3.48 -3.87
N ARG A 23 10.62 -3.61 -4.91
CA ARG A 23 12.07 -3.46 -4.81
C ARG A 23 12.61 -2.70 -6.02
N PHE A 24 13.41 -1.69 -5.76
CA PHE A 24 14.12 -0.88 -6.74
C PHE A 24 15.59 -0.78 -6.29
N GLY A 25 16.43 -1.68 -6.79
CA GLY A 25 17.80 -1.81 -6.29
C GLY A 25 17.84 -2.18 -4.81
N GLU A 26 18.55 -1.39 -4.02
CA GLU A 26 18.62 -1.50 -2.55
C GLU A 26 17.36 -1.02 -1.83
N ARG A 27 16.49 -0.25 -2.49
CA ARG A 27 15.27 0.29 -1.89
C ARG A 27 14.15 -0.76 -1.96
N SER A 28 13.47 -1.00 -0.85
CA SER A 28 12.32 -1.89 -0.79
C SER A 28 11.18 -1.31 0.00
N LEU A 29 9.96 -1.74 -0.32
CA LEU A 29 8.78 -1.53 0.52
C LEU A 29 8.07 -2.85 0.76
N THR A 30 7.68 -3.11 2.01
CA THR A 30 6.78 -4.20 2.37
C THR A 30 5.35 -3.88 1.97
N TYR A 31 4.45 -4.87 2.07
CA TYR A 31 3.03 -4.68 1.82
C TYR A 31 2.41 -3.65 2.78
N ALA A 32 2.79 -3.62 4.04
CA ALA A 32 2.32 -2.59 4.98
C ALA A 32 2.87 -1.20 4.64
N GLU A 33 4.17 -1.09 4.33
CA GLU A 33 4.79 0.19 3.99
C GLU A 33 4.18 0.78 2.70
N LEU A 34 3.94 -0.08 1.71
CA LEU A 34 3.28 0.31 0.46
C LEU A 34 1.84 0.77 0.72
N ALA A 35 1.06 0.01 1.50
CA ALA A 35 -0.31 0.36 1.82
C ALA A 35 -0.39 1.71 2.56
N ALA A 36 0.52 1.97 3.50
CA ALA A 36 0.58 3.24 4.22
C ALA A 36 0.97 4.42 3.30
N ALA A 37 2.02 4.26 2.50
CA ALA A 37 2.49 5.31 1.57
C ALA A 37 1.45 5.63 0.49
N ALA A 38 0.82 4.60 -0.08
CA ALA A 38 -0.26 4.75 -1.04
C ALA A 38 -1.50 5.38 -0.40
N GLY A 39 -1.87 4.97 0.83
CA GLY A 39 -3.00 5.54 1.58
C GLY A 39 -2.85 7.04 1.86
N ALA A 40 -1.66 7.48 2.29
CA ALA A 40 -1.37 8.90 2.48
C ALA A 40 -1.44 9.69 1.16
N THR A 41 -1.05 9.06 0.05
CA THR A 41 -1.15 9.67 -1.30
C THR A 41 -2.59 9.73 -1.77
N ALA A 42 -3.35 8.65 -1.60
CA ALA A 42 -4.78 8.57 -1.91
C ALA A 42 -5.59 9.63 -1.15
N GLY A 43 -5.30 9.84 0.14
CA GLY A 43 -5.92 10.91 0.93
C GLY A 43 -5.65 12.32 0.39
N ARG A 44 -4.47 12.56 -0.20
CA ARG A 44 -4.11 13.83 -0.82
C ARG A 44 -4.83 14.07 -2.14
N ILE A 45 -4.95 13.03 -2.97
CA ILE A 45 -5.58 13.14 -4.29
C ILE A 45 -7.10 12.98 -4.24
N GLY A 46 -7.67 12.43 -3.17
CA GLY A 46 -9.11 12.25 -3.00
C GLY A 46 -9.90 13.55 -2.87
N GLY A 47 -9.25 14.66 -2.51
CA GLY A 47 -9.83 16.01 -2.52
C GLY A 47 -9.34 16.88 -3.68
N ALA A 48 -8.46 16.35 -4.53
CA ALA A 48 -8.07 16.99 -5.78
C ALA A 48 -9.06 16.51 -6.84
N ASP A 49 -10.24 17.15 -6.90
CA ASP A 49 -11.18 16.92 -7.99
C ASP A 49 -10.49 17.16 -9.35
N ARG A 50 -10.89 16.35 -10.33
CA ARG A 50 -10.33 16.33 -11.70
C ARG A 50 -10.54 17.63 -12.46
#